data_AF-X0RR38-F1
#
_entry.id   AF-X0RR38-F1
#
_cell.length_a   1.000
_cell.length_b   1.000
_cell.length_c   1.000
_cell.angle_alpha   90.00
_cell.angle_beta   90.00
_cell.angle_gamma   90.00
#
_symmetry.space_group_name_H-M   'P 1'
#
loop_
_entity.id
_entity.type
_entity.pdbx_description
1 polymer ?
#
loop_
_entity_poly.entity_id
_entity_poly.type
_entity_poly.pdbx_seq_one_letter_code
_entity_poly.pdbx_strand_id
1 'polypeptide(L)'
;WATVFAGDSGDSLPADEEAANLWTKVTPIPAERVLAFGRKDNFWEMGEVGPCGPCSEIHIDLGPRMCDKKNVPGHKCGVNSGCGRFIELWNLVFIQFNRDEEGKLAGLGANYVDTGAGLERIVAVLQNKKSNYDTDLFMPIMDATGEITGHKYKSRSNNKTDNAFRVISDHIRASVFAITDGAVPSNEGRGYVIRRILRRAARFGRELGMHEPFMYKLVPVVVDVMGDAFGEVKARADYVSTVIESEEASFGRTLDRGIEIFNTAAKRAKKTTEKTI
;
A
#
# COMPACT_ATOMS: atom_id res chain seq x y z
N TRP A 1 15.70 3.76 -14.42
CA TRP A 1 16.38 4.74 -13.57
C TRP A 1 16.80 4.01 -12.32
N ALA A 2 17.93 4.38 -11.73
CA ALA A 2 18.40 3.80 -10.48
C ALA A 2 18.65 4.92 -9.46
N THR A 3 18.44 4.62 -8.18
CA THR A 3 18.83 5.49 -7.07
C THR A 3 19.86 4.81 -6.19
N VAL A 4 20.75 5.58 -5.57
CA VAL A 4 21.79 5.09 -4.65
C VAL A 4 21.93 6.04 -3.47
N PHE A 5 22.57 5.57 -2.40
CA PHE A 5 22.75 6.37 -1.19
C PHE A 5 23.79 7.48 -1.36
N ALA A 6 23.39 8.72 -1.11
CA ALA A 6 24.24 9.91 -1.22
C ALA A 6 25.15 10.13 -0.01
N GLY A 7 25.09 9.26 0.99
CA GLY A 7 25.73 9.46 2.28
C GLY A 7 24.85 10.22 3.26
N ASP A 8 25.25 10.21 4.53
CA ASP A 8 24.60 10.96 5.59
C ASP A 8 25.65 11.47 6.58
N SER A 9 25.76 12.79 6.73
CA SER A 9 26.72 13.40 7.64
C SER A 9 26.35 13.21 9.11
N GLY A 10 25.07 12.95 9.42
CA GLY A 10 24.60 12.72 10.79
C GLY A 10 25.18 11.45 11.38
N ASP A 11 25.07 10.34 10.66
CA ASP A 11 25.61 9.03 11.04
C ASP A 11 27.06 8.79 10.52
N SER A 12 27.70 9.83 9.95
CA SER A 12 29.04 9.75 9.34
C SER A 12 29.18 8.64 8.29
N LEU A 13 28.13 8.44 7.50
CA LEU A 13 28.10 7.43 6.44
C LEU A 13 28.50 8.04 5.09
N PRO A 14 29.46 7.44 4.36
CA PRO A 14 29.84 7.91 3.04
C PRO A 14 28.76 7.63 2.00
N ALA A 15 28.88 8.29 0.83
CA ALA A 15 28.09 7.94 -0.33
C ALA A 15 28.42 6.53 -0.82
N ASP A 16 27.41 5.82 -1.32
CA ASP A 16 27.57 4.49 -1.90
C ASP A 16 28.05 4.59 -3.36
N GLU A 17 29.32 4.92 -3.51
CA GLU A 17 29.98 5.01 -4.82
C GLU A 17 30.12 3.63 -5.48
N GLU A 18 30.14 2.55 -4.71
CA GLU A 18 30.21 1.19 -5.24
C GLU A 18 28.95 0.88 -6.04
N ALA A 19 27.77 1.07 -5.45
CA ALA A 19 26.50 0.86 -6.15
C ALA A 19 26.38 1.78 -7.38
N ALA A 20 26.76 3.06 -7.25
CA ALA A 20 26.72 4.02 -8.35
C ALA A 20 27.54 3.55 -9.57
N ASN A 21 28.76 3.05 -9.30
CA ASN A 21 29.64 2.53 -10.33
C ASN A 21 29.13 1.23 -10.93
N LEU A 22 28.62 0.31 -10.10
CA LEU A 22 28.12 -0.99 -10.57
C LEU A 22 26.96 -0.82 -11.55
N TRP A 23 26.00 0.08 -11.29
CA TRP A 23 24.89 0.31 -12.22
C TRP A 23 25.35 0.59 -13.65
N THR A 24 26.36 1.44 -13.81
CA THR A 24 26.88 1.80 -15.14
C THR A 24 27.75 0.71 -15.78
N LYS A 25 28.34 -0.17 -14.97
CA LYS A 25 29.24 -1.25 -15.43
C LYS A 25 28.49 -2.51 -15.81
N VAL A 26 27.46 -2.89 -15.04
CA VAL A 26 26.79 -4.19 -15.16
C VAL A 26 25.41 -4.11 -15.82
N THR A 27 24.94 -2.91 -16.13
CA THR A 27 23.63 -2.68 -16.76
C THR A 27 23.73 -1.64 -17.87
N PRO A 28 22.73 -1.55 -18.77
CA PRO A 28 22.67 -0.51 -19.79
C PRO A 28 22.17 0.85 -19.24
N ILE A 29 22.02 1.02 -17.92
CA ILE A 29 21.60 2.30 -17.34
C ILE A 29 22.77 3.28 -17.41
N PRO A 30 22.62 4.42 -18.13
CA PRO A 30 23.68 5.40 -18.24
C PRO A 30 23.80 6.22 -16.95
N ALA A 31 24.98 6.83 -16.72
CA ALA A 31 25.32 7.51 -15.49
C ALA A 31 24.32 8.62 -15.11
N GLU A 32 23.78 9.37 -16.09
CA GLU A 32 22.79 10.42 -15.85
C GLU A 32 21.43 9.92 -15.35
N ARG A 33 21.19 8.59 -15.37
CA ARG A 33 20.00 7.95 -14.82
C ARG A 33 20.26 7.20 -13.51
N VAL A 34 21.47 7.32 -12.96
CA VAL A 34 21.85 6.85 -11.62
C VAL A 34 21.90 8.09 -10.71
N LEU A 35 20.91 8.22 -9.83
CA LEU A 35 20.71 9.40 -9.00
C LEU A 35 21.06 9.10 -7.55
N ALA A 36 21.73 10.02 -6.87
CA ALA A 36 22.02 9.86 -5.44
C ALA A 36 20.97 10.60 -4.60
N PHE A 37 20.35 9.93 -3.63
CA PHE A 37 19.48 10.57 -2.63
C PHE A 37 19.95 10.28 -1.21
N GLY A 38 19.56 11.15 -0.28
CA GLY A 38 19.92 11.02 1.12
C GLY A 38 19.15 9.91 1.84
N ARG A 39 19.33 9.86 3.15
CA ARG A 39 18.80 8.83 4.05
C ARG A 39 17.33 8.50 3.86
N LYS A 40 16.48 9.52 3.68
CA LYS A 40 15.03 9.35 3.56
C LYS A 40 14.63 8.36 2.46
N ASP A 41 15.37 8.36 1.35
CA ASP A 41 15.00 7.59 0.16
C ASP A 41 15.95 6.39 -0.06
N ASN A 42 17.23 6.48 0.32
CA ASN A 42 18.23 5.44 0.02
C ASN A 42 18.95 4.87 1.26
N PHE A 43 18.35 4.95 2.44
CA PHE A 43 18.80 4.22 3.63
C PHE A 43 17.61 3.51 4.26
N TRP A 44 17.64 2.17 4.26
CA TRP A 44 16.52 1.34 4.71
C TRP A 44 16.74 0.83 6.13
N GLU A 45 15.68 0.81 6.92
CA GLU A 45 15.69 0.40 8.32
C GLU A 45 14.47 -0.50 8.59
N MET A 46 14.69 -1.62 9.29
CA MET A 46 13.60 -2.55 9.64
C MET A 46 12.59 -1.93 10.62
N GLY A 47 13.04 -0.99 11.45
CA GLY A 47 12.28 -0.30 12.48
C GLY A 47 13.18 0.67 13.24
N GLU A 48 12.81 1.02 14.48
CA GLU A 48 13.64 1.87 15.35
C GLU A 48 14.98 1.20 15.72
N VAL A 49 14.98 -0.13 15.80
CA VAL A 49 16.12 -0.99 16.16
C VAL A 49 16.22 -2.13 15.16
N GLY A 50 17.44 -2.55 14.85
CA GLY A 50 17.71 -3.76 14.08
C GLY A 50 18.52 -3.54 12.80
N PRO A 51 18.53 -4.54 11.90
CA PRO A 51 19.32 -4.50 10.67
C PRO A 51 18.91 -3.36 9.74
N CYS A 52 19.90 -2.69 9.17
CA CYS A 52 19.72 -1.55 8.27
C CYS A 52 20.92 -1.39 7.33
N GLY A 53 20.77 -0.50 6.35
CA GLY A 53 21.87 -0.14 5.47
C GLY A 53 21.46 0.70 4.26
N PRO A 54 22.46 1.10 3.44
CA PRO A 54 22.17 1.79 2.19
C PRO A 54 21.34 0.89 1.28
N CYS A 55 20.49 1.49 0.48
CA CYS A 55 19.71 0.77 -0.51
C CYS A 55 19.76 1.45 -1.87
N SER A 56 19.47 0.66 -2.90
CA SER A 56 19.40 1.11 -4.28
C SER A 56 18.06 0.71 -4.89
N GLU A 57 17.34 1.68 -5.47
CA GLU A 57 16.00 1.42 -6.01
C GLU A 57 16.00 1.49 -7.53
N ILE A 58 15.19 0.63 -8.15
CA ILE A 58 14.91 0.63 -9.58
C ILE A 58 13.60 1.38 -9.81
N HIS A 59 13.67 2.43 -10.61
CA HIS A 59 12.54 3.28 -10.98
C HIS A 59 12.24 3.18 -12.47
N ILE A 60 10.95 3.11 -12.80
CA ILE A 60 10.46 3.12 -14.19
C ILE A 60 9.78 4.45 -14.52
N ASP A 61 10.05 4.95 -15.72
CA ASP A 61 9.36 6.11 -16.29
C ASP A 61 8.12 5.63 -17.07
N LEU A 62 6.93 5.89 -16.55
CA LEU A 62 5.66 5.57 -17.22
C LEU A 62 5.23 6.60 -18.28
N GLY A 63 6.08 7.61 -18.50
CA GLY A 63 5.92 8.67 -19.49
C GLY A 63 5.25 9.94 -18.94
N PRO A 64 5.44 11.10 -19.60
CA PRO A 64 4.95 12.39 -19.14
C PRO A 64 3.45 12.46 -18.80
N ARG A 65 2.63 11.66 -19.51
CA ARG A 65 1.17 11.59 -19.30
C ARG A 65 0.78 11.11 -17.90
N MET A 66 1.67 10.41 -17.21
CA MET A 66 1.44 9.84 -15.87
C MET A 66 1.79 10.80 -14.74
N CYS A 67 2.34 11.98 -15.06
CA CYS A 67 2.55 13.03 -14.07
C CYS A 67 1.20 13.64 -13.63
N ASP A 68 0.77 13.29 -12.43
CA ASP A 68 -0.45 13.77 -11.77
C ASP A 68 -0.28 15.16 -11.11
N LYS A 69 0.95 15.66 -11.02
CA LYS A 69 1.31 16.97 -10.45
C LYS A 69 1.72 18.02 -11.49
N LYS A 70 1.52 17.75 -12.78
CA LYS A 70 1.91 18.66 -13.89
C LYS A 70 1.35 20.08 -13.79
N ASN A 71 0.21 20.26 -13.12
CA ASN A 71 -0.46 21.55 -12.95
C ASN A 71 -0.20 22.18 -11.57
N VAL A 72 0.64 21.57 -10.73
CA VAL A 72 0.97 22.09 -9.40
C VAL A 72 2.11 23.10 -9.54
N PRO A 73 1.93 24.38 -9.17
CA PRO A 73 2.99 25.38 -9.24
C PRO A 73 4.24 24.92 -8.47
N GLY A 74 5.41 25.06 -9.10
CA GLY A 74 6.70 24.68 -8.51
C GLY A 74 7.04 23.19 -8.58
N HIS A 75 6.17 22.33 -9.12
CA HIS A 75 6.48 20.92 -9.30
C HIS A 75 7.57 20.68 -10.35
N LYS A 76 8.64 19.98 -9.95
CA LYS A 76 9.67 19.44 -10.84
C LYS A 76 9.49 17.92 -10.92
N CYS A 77 9.13 17.42 -12.11
CA CYS A 77 8.88 16.00 -12.32
C CYS A 77 10.20 15.23 -12.44
N GLY A 78 10.35 14.17 -11.63
CA GLY A 78 11.55 13.33 -11.63
C GLY A 78 11.38 12.11 -10.71
N VAL A 79 12.42 11.29 -10.63
CA VAL A 79 12.52 10.21 -9.65
C VAL A 79 12.41 10.80 -8.23
N ASN A 80 11.68 10.14 -7.34
CA ASN A 80 11.40 10.58 -5.98
C ASN A 80 10.78 11.99 -5.85
N SER A 81 10.21 12.54 -6.93
CA SER A 81 9.51 13.84 -6.91
C SER A 81 8.06 13.75 -6.40
N GLY A 82 7.63 12.58 -5.92
CA GLY A 82 6.28 12.32 -5.43
C GLY A 82 5.17 12.52 -6.45
N CYS A 83 5.42 12.25 -7.74
CA CYS A 83 4.38 12.25 -8.79
C CYS A 83 4.27 10.85 -9.42
N GLY A 84 3.14 10.57 -10.08
CA GLY A 84 2.84 9.25 -10.65
C GLY A 84 3.62 8.84 -11.90
N ARG A 85 4.59 9.63 -12.37
CA ARG A 85 5.37 9.30 -13.60
C ARG A 85 6.48 8.30 -13.32
N PHE A 86 7.30 8.58 -12.31
CA PHE A 86 8.40 7.71 -11.92
C PHE A 86 7.94 6.91 -10.72
N ILE A 87 7.80 5.60 -10.90
CA ILE A 87 7.42 4.70 -9.80
C ILE A 87 8.60 3.79 -9.47
N GLU A 88 8.80 3.60 -8.18
CA GLU A 88 9.71 2.59 -7.62
C GLU A 88 9.11 1.20 -7.89
N LEU A 89 9.88 0.34 -8.55
CA LEU A 89 9.49 -1.05 -8.84
C LEU A 89 10.13 -2.07 -7.91
N TRP A 90 11.37 -1.81 -7.51
CA TRP A 90 12.20 -2.76 -6.78
C TRP A 90 13.21 -2.01 -5.92
N ASN A 91 13.30 -2.36 -4.65
CA ASN A 91 14.33 -1.88 -3.73
C ASN A 91 15.35 -3.00 -3.45
N LEU A 92 16.64 -2.67 -3.50
CA LEU A 92 17.78 -3.54 -3.21
C LEU A 92 18.50 -2.98 -1.98
N VAL A 93 18.28 -3.59 -0.82
CA VAL A 93 18.88 -3.15 0.45
C VAL A 93 20.16 -3.94 0.70
N PHE A 94 21.24 -3.20 0.97
CA PHE A 94 22.53 -3.77 1.37
C PHE A 94 22.64 -3.67 2.88
N ILE A 95 22.25 -4.75 3.56
CA ILE A 95 22.25 -4.82 5.02
C ILE A 95 23.71 -4.92 5.51
N GLN A 96 24.19 -3.82 6.08
CA GLN A 96 25.59 -3.62 6.49
C GLN A 96 25.70 -3.22 7.97
N PHE A 97 24.63 -2.70 8.56
CA PHE A 97 24.62 -2.18 9.92
C PHE A 97 23.48 -2.75 10.76
N ASN A 98 23.61 -2.63 12.08
CA ASN A 98 22.53 -2.80 13.04
C ASN A 98 22.39 -1.51 13.85
N ARG A 99 21.16 -0.99 13.95
CA ARG A 99 20.83 0.12 14.84
C ARG A 99 20.46 -0.41 16.21
N ASP A 100 21.06 0.14 17.27
CA ASP A 100 20.72 -0.17 18.66
C ASP A 100 19.59 0.73 19.21
N GLU A 101 19.20 0.49 20.47
CA GLU A 101 18.12 1.24 21.14
C GLU A 101 18.49 2.72 21.36
N GLU A 102 19.78 3.03 21.44
CA GLU A 102 20.31 4.40 21.51
C GLU A 102 20.38 5.09 20.13
N GLY A 103 20.00 4.38 19.07
CA GLY A 103 19.99 4.88 17.70
C GLY A 103 21.37 4.91 17.05
N LYS A 104 22.38 4.25 17.60
CA LYS A 104 23.73 4.18 17.03
C LYS A 104 23.85 3.00 16.06
N LEU A 105 24.65 3.20 15.01
CA LEU A 105 24.95 2.17 14.02
C LEU A 105 26.21 1.38 14.39
N ALA A 106 26.09 0.06 14.39
CA ALA A 106 27.21 -0.86 14.48
C ALA A 106 27.33 -1.68 13.18
N GLY A 107 28.54 -1.83 12.65
CA GLY A 107 28.79 -2.67 11.48
C GLY A 107 28.53 -4.15 11.79
N LEU A 108 28.02 -4.88 10.80
CA LEU A 108 27.77 -6.32 10.91
C LEU A 108 29.03 -7.13 10.63
N GLY A 109 29.14 -8.32 11.24
CA GLY A 109 30.23 -9.27 10.95
C GLY A 109 30.13 -9.91 9.56
N ALA A 110 28.95 -9.87 8.93
CA ALA A 110 28.69 -10.29 7.57
C ALA A 110 27.62 -9.39 6.94
N ASN A 111 27.77 -9.10 5.65
CA ASN A 111 26.81 -8.29 4.89
C ASN A 111 25.76 -9.20 4.24
N TYR A 112 24.53 -8.70 4.13
CA TYR A 112 23.41 -9.41 3.51
C TYR A 112 22.72 -8.55 2.46
N VAL A 113 21.93 -9.19 1.60
CA VAL A 113 21.09 -8.51 0.62
C VAL A 113 19.64 -8.84 0.92
N ASP A 114 18.82 -7.81 1.08
CA ASP A 114 17.36 -7.91 1.15
C ASP A 114 16.78 -7.17 -0.05
N THR A 115 15.85 -7.77 -0.79
CA THR A 115 15.24 -7.10 -1.93
C THR A 115 13.73 -7.22 -1.86
N GLY A 116 13.05 -6.11 -2.12
CA GLY A 116 11.59 -6.04 -2.15
C GLY A 116 11.08 -5.49 -3.47
N ALA A 117 10.20 -6.23 -4.12
CA ALA A 117 9.54 -5.78 -5.35
C ALA A 117 8.01 -5.92 -5.20
N GLY A 118 7.29 -4.83 -5.45
CA GLY A 118 5.83 -4.85 -5.37
C GLY A 118 5.23 -5.56 -6.57
N LEU A 119 4.72 -6.78 -6.38
CA LEU A 119 4.10 -7.59 -7.45
C LEU A 119 3.03 -6.79 -8.20
N GLU A 120 2.14 -6.11 -7.48
CA GLU A 120 1.05 -5.32 -8.07
C GLU A 120 1.56 -4.18 -8.96
N ARG A 121 2.69 -3.56 -8.59
CA ARG A 121 3.31 -2.50 -9.41
C ARG A 121 3.94 -3.08 -10.67
N ILE A 122 4.66 -4.20 -10.54
CA ILE A 122 5.27 -4.89 -11.68
C ILE A 122 4.19 -5.33 -12.67
N VAL A 123 3.14 -5.98 -12.18
CA VAL A 123 2.02 -6.45 -13.02
C VAL A 123 1.33 -5.27 -13.71
N ALA A 124 1.09 -4.15 -13.01
CA ALA A 124 0.53 -2.96 -13.63
C ALA A 124 1.38 -2.44 -14.80
N VAL A 125 2.70 -2.43 -14.65
CA VAL A 125 3.62 -2.05 -15.72
C VAL A 125 3.56 -3.03 -16.89
N LEU A 126 3.69 -4.33 -16.62
CA LEU A 126 3.71 -5.37 -17.65
C LEU A 126 2.40 -5.41 -18.45
N GLN A 127 1.28 -5.13 -17.80
CA GLN A 127 -0.05 -5.08 -18.43
C GLN A 127 -0.41 -3.69 -18.98
N ASN A 128 0.52 -2.72 -18.96
CA ASN A 128 0.32 -1.34 -19.42
C ASN A 128 -0.91 -0.67 -18.77
N LYS A 129 -1.10 -0.91 -17.48
CA LYS A 129 -2.16 -0.32 -16.65
C LYS A 129 -1.70 0.96 -15.98
N LYS A 130 -2.65 1.85 -15.71
CA LYS A 130 -2.38 3.13 -15.03
C LYS A 130 -2.46 3.05 -13.52
N SER A 131 -3.10 2.00 -13.01
CA SER A 131 -3.26 1.73 -11.59
C SER A 131 -3.04 0.25 -11.32
N ASN A 132 -2.49 -0.05 -10.14
CA ASN A 132 -2.42 -1.42 -9.61
C ASN A 132 -3.81 -2.08 -9.59
N TYR A 133 -4.85 -1.29 -9.34
CA TYR A 133 -6.23 -1.72 -9.26
C TYR A 133 -6.87 -2.12 -10.60
N ASP A 134 -6.22 -1.82 -11.72
CA ASP A 134 -6.74 -2.11 -13.06
C ASP A 134 -6.13 -3.40 -13.65
N THR A 135 -5.43 -4.17 -12.82
CA THR A 135 -4.76 -5.44 -13.15
C THR A 135 -5.68 -6.62 -12.91
N ASP A 136 -5.31 -7.78 -13.46
CA ASP A 136 -5.92 -9.08 -13.18
C ASP A 136 -5.89 -9.49 -11.69
N LEU A 137 -5.00 -8.90 -10.88
CA LEU A 137 -4.97 -9.12 -9.42
C LEU A 137 -6.13 -8.45 -8.67
N PHE A 138 -6.78 -7.44 -9.25
CA PHE A 138 -7.84 -6.68 -8.57
C PHE A 138 -9.15 -6.66 -9.33
N MET A 139 -9.12 -6.64 -10.67
CA MET A 139 -10.32 -6.53 -11.50
C MET A 139 -11.39 -7.60 -11.17
N PRO A 140 -11.06 -8.87 -10.91
CA PRO A 140 -12.07 -9.86 -10.49
C PRO A 140 -12.83 -9.45 -9.22
N ILE A 141 -12.13 -8.88 -8.24
CA ILE A 141 -12.73 -8.37 -7.00
C ILE A 141 -13.57 -7.12 -7.27
N MET A 142 -13.10 -6.23 -8.16
CA MET A 142 -13.85 -5.05 -8.58
C MET A 142 -15.15 -5.43 -9.26
N ASP A 143 -15.11 -6.39 -10.17
CA ASP A 143 -16.26 -6.84 -10.94
C ASP A 143 -17.29 -7.51 -10.03
N ALA A 144 -16.88 -8.42 -9.14
CA ALA A 144 -17.75 -9.03 -8.14
C ALA A 144 -18.35 -7.99 -7.17
N THR A 145 -17.56 -6.98 -6.76
CA THR A 145 -18.08 -5.85 -5.97
C THR A 145 -19.15 -5.09 -6.75
N GLY A 146 -18.96 -4.90 -8.06
CA GLY A 146 -19.95 -4.25 -8.92
C GLY A 146 -21.25 -5.04 -9.06
N GLU A 147 -21.16 -6.36 -9.22
CA GLU A 147 -22.31 -7.26 -9.27
C GLU A 147 -23.13 -7.22 -7.97
N ILE A 148 -22.44 -7.26 -6.82
CA ILE A 148 -23.09 -7.23 -5.50
C ILE A 148 -23.75 -5.87 -5.23
N THR A 149 -23.10 -4.78 -5.63
CA THR A 149 -23.52 -3.41 -5.27
C THR A 149 -24.39 -2.73 -6.33
N GLY A 150 -24.48 -3.29 -7.54
CA GLY A 150 -25.12 -2.65 -8.70
C GLY A 150 -24.35 -1.45 -9.26
N HIS A 151 -23.13 -1.19 -8.79
CA HIS A 151 -22.28 -0.09 -9.25
C HIS A 151 -21.20 -0.58 -10.23
N LYS A 152 -20.51 0.35 -10.91
CA LYS A 152 -19.43 0.02 -11.85
C LYS A 152 -18.17 0.80 -11.57
N TYR A 153 -17.05 0.09 -11.40
CA TYR A 153 -15.71 0.68 -11.36
C TYR A 153 -15.34 1.25 -12.73
N LYS A 154 -14.87 2.50 -12.75
CA LYS A 154 -14.49 3.21 -14.00
C LYS A 154 -13.06 3.70 -14.01
N SER A 155 -12.23 3.29 -13.04
CA SER A 155 -10.81 3.67 -12.96
C SER A 155 -10.56 5.19 -12.95
N ARG A 156 -11.47 6.00 -12.39
CA ARG A 156 -11.30 7.45 -12.31
C ARG A 156 -10.59 7.84 -11.02
N SER A 157 -9.72 8.84 -11.11
CA SER A 157 -9.13 9.50 -9.95
C SER A 157 -10.15 10.45 -9.31
N ASN A 158 -10.07 10.63 -7.98
CA ASN A 158 -10.93 11.54 -7.21
C ASN A 158 -12.44 11.27 -7.35
N ASN A 159 -12.84 10.03 -7.66
CA ASN A 159 -14.24 9.63 -7.72
C ASN A 159 -14.62 8.80 -6.50
N LYS A 160 -15.71 9.17 -5.81
CA LYS A 160 -16.13 8.49 -4.57
C LYS A 160 -16.44 7.01 -4.77
N THR A 161 -17.18 6.67 -5.83
CA THR A 161 -17.51 5.28 -6.17
C THR A 161 -16.24 4.49 -6.45
N ASP A 162 -15.37 4.97 -7.35
CA ASP A 162 -14.14 4.24 -7.68
C ASP A 162 -13.18 4.13 -6.47
N ASN A 163 -13.18 5.11 -5.57
CA ASN A 163 -12.46 5.03 -4.30
C ASN A 163 -13.04 3.97 -3.35
N ALA A 164 -14.37 3.85 -3.27
CA ALA A 164 -15.02 2.82 -2.47
C ALA A 164 -14.65 1.42 -2.96
N PHE A 165 -14.68 1.20 -4.28
CA PHE A 165 -14.23 -0.05 -4.91
C PHE A 165 -12.79 -0.39 -4.53
N ARG A 166 -11.85 0.56 -4.70
CA ARG A 166 -10.43 0.38 -4.33
C ARG A 166 -10.23 0.03 -2.86
N VAL A 167 -10.94 0.73 -1.97
CA VAL A 167 -10.84 0.47 -0.53
C VAL A 167 -11.41 -0.91 -0.18
N ILE A 168 -12.57 -1.27 -0.71
CA ILE A 168 -13.18 -2.58 -0.48
C ILE A 168 -12.27 -3.69 -0.98
N SER A 169 -11.76 -3.60 -2.22
CA SER A 169 -10.91 -4.64 -2.82
C SER A 169 -9.57 -4.83 -2.10
N ASP A 170 -8.98 -3.74 -1.61
CA ASP A 170 -7.72 -3.79 -0.86
C ASP A 170 -7.95 -4.39 0.54
N HIS A 171 -8.98 -3.92 1.22
CA HIS A 171 -9.25 -4.29 2.60
C HIS A 171 -9.79 -5.71 2.74
N ILE A 172 -10.53 -6.23 1.75
CA ILE A 172 -10.92 -7.63 1.75
C ILE A 172 -9.72 -8.55 1.58
N ARG A 173 -8.77 -8.24 0.68
CA ARG A 173 -7.51 -8.99 0.55
C ARG A 173 -6.75 -8.99 1.88
N ALA A 174 -6.51 -7.82 2.45
CA ALA A 174 -5.80 -7.70 3.73
C ALA A 174 -6.48 -8.49 4.86
N SER A 175 -7.82 -8.46 4.92
CA SER A 175 -8.58 -9.14 5.98
C SER A 175 -8.60 -10.65 5.79
N VAL A 176 -8.72 -11.14 4.54
CA VAL A 176 -8.67 -12.56 4.23
C VAL A 176 -7.34 -13.17 4.65
N PHE A 177 -6.23 -12.56 4.26
CA PHE A 177 -4.89 -13.04 4.64
C PHE A 177 -4.67 -12.96 6.15
N ALA A 178 -4.96 -11.82 6.78
CA ALA A 178 -4.70 -11.66 8.21
C ALA A 178 -5.52 -12.64 9.08
N ILE A 179 -6.78 -12.89 8.74
CA ILE A 179 -7.62 -13.87 9.46
C ILE A 179 -7.17 -15.30 9.16
N THR A 180 -6.73 -15.59 7.93
CA THR A 180 -6.12 -16.87 7.55
C THR A 180 -4.89 -17.17 8.41
N ASP A 181 -4.08 -16.16 8.72
CA ASP A 181 -2.89 -16.28 9.59
C ASP A 181 -3.23 -16.24 11.09
N GLY A 182 -4.52 -16.25 11.44
CA GLY A 182 -5.00 -16.37 12.82
C GLY A 182 -5.24 -15.05 13.55
N ALA A 183 -5.12 -13.90 12.88
CA ALA A 183 -5.41 -12.62 13.48
C ALA A 183 -6.93 -12.33 13.42
N VAL A 184 -7.59 -12.48 14.58
CA VAL A 184 -9.05 -12.32 14.72
C VAL A 184 -9.39 -10.87 15.14
N PRO A 185 -10.46 -10.25 14.61
CA PRO A 185 -10.91 -8.92 15.03
C PRO A 185 -11.10 -8.80 16.56
N SER A 186 -10.46 -7.80 17.17
CA SER A 186 -10.51 -7.56 18.62
C SER A 186 -10.42 -6.07 18.95
N ASN A 187 -10.43 -5.70 20.23
CA ASN A 187 -10.27 -4.31 20.68
C ASN A 187 -8.80 -3.90 20.90
N GLU A 188 -7.84 -4.81 20.74
CA GLU A 188 -6.44 -4.56 21.09
C GLU A 188 -5.46 -5.13 20.05
N GLY A 189 -4.25 -4.56 20.00
CA GLY A 189 -3.15 -5.03 19.17
C GLY A 189 -3.52 -5.25 17.70
N ARG A 190 -3.06 -6.36 17.13
CA ARG A 190 -3.29 -6.73 15.71
C ARG A 190 -4.77 -6.95 15.38
N GLY A 191 -5.54 -7.49 16.32
CA GLY A 191 -6.98 -7.69 16.13
C GLY A 191 -7.74 -6.37 15.98
N TYR A 192 -7.30 -5.30 16.66
CA TYR A 192 -7.88 -3.97 16.49
C TYR A 192 -7.59 -3.36 15.11
N VAL A 193 -6.39 -3.61 14.57
CA VAL A 193 -6.03 -3.16 13.21
C VAL A 193 -6.96 -3.81 12.18
N ILE A 194 -7.15 -5.12 12.24
CA ILE A 194 -8.03 -5.85 11.32
C ILE A 194 -9.48 -5.42 11.46
N ARG A 195 -9.95 -5.25 12.71
CA ARG A 195 -11.28 -4.68 12.99
C ARG A 195 -11.46 -3.34 12.30
N ARG A 196 -10.48 -2.43 12.39
CA ARG A 196 -10.54 -1.12 11.70
C ARG A 196 -10.56 -1.25 10.18
N ILE A 197 -9.78 -2.15 9.61
CA ILE A 197 -9.74 -2.41 8.16
C ILE A 197 -11.13 -2.88 7.68
N LEU A 198 -11.70 -3.91 8.31
CA LEU A 198 -13.03 -4.42 7.98
C LEU A 198 -14.10 -3.33 8.12
N ARG A 199 -14.12 -2.59 9.23
CA ARG A 199 -15.10 -1.52 9.46
C ARG A 199 -14.97 -0.38 8.46
N ARG A 200 -13.75 -0.06 8.02
CA ARG A 200 -13.52 0.94 6.97
C ARG A 200 -14.10 0.47 5.64
N ALA A 201 -13.89 -0.78 5.26
CA ALA A 201 -14.47 -1.35 4.05
C ALA A 201 -16.01 -1.38 4.11
N ALA A 202 -16.60 -1.82 5.23
CA ALA A 202 -18.05 -1.77 5.45
C ALA A 202 -18.63 -0.34 5.34
N ARG A 203 -17.93 0.67 5.89
CA ARG A 203 -18.30 2.08 5.76
C ARG A 203 -18.29 2.55 4.29
N PHE A 204 -17.32 2.12 3.49
CA PHE A 204 -17.33 2.39 2.04
C PHE A 204 -18.43 1.59 1.31
N GLY A 205 -18.79 0.41 1.80
CA GLY A 205 -19.98 -0.33 1.34
C GLY A 205 -21.27 0.47 1.50
N ARG A 206 -21.43 1.21 2.61
CA ARG A 206 -22.56 2.15 2.79
C ARG A 206 -22.60 3.26 1.73
N GLU A 207 -21.44 3.72 1.26
CA GLU A 207 -21.38 4.70 0.14
C GLU A 207 -21.86 4.09 -1.18
N LEU A 208 -21.86 2.77 -1.30
CA LEU A 208 -22.40 2.00 -2.43
C LEU A 208 -23.80 1.44 -2.17
N GLY A 209 -24.46 1.87 -1.08
CA GLY A 209 -25.83 1.45 -0.74
C GLY A 209 -25.95 0.07 -0.09
N MET A 210 -24.85 -0.55 0.34
CA MET A 210 -24.89 -1.83 1.03
C MET A 210 -25.24 -1.65 2.50
N HIS A 211 -26.43 -2.10 2.91
CA HIS A 211 -26.89 -2.05 4.29
C HIS A 211 -26.71 -3.39 5.05
N GLU A 212 -26.79 -4.50 4.32
CA GLU A 212 -26.53 -5.84 4.84
C GLU A 212 -25.06 -6.26 4.66
N PRO A 213 -24.56 -7.24 5.46
CA PRO A 213 -23.24 -7.81 5.27
C PRO A 213 -23.07 -8.37 3.85
N PHE A 214 -21.93 -8.06 3.24
CA PHE A 214 -21.63 -8.47 1.87
C PHE A 214 -20.16 -8.79 1.63
N MET A 215 -19.24 -8.30 2.48
CA MET A 215 -17.80 -8.47 2.24
C MET A 215 -17.38 -9.94 2.23
N TYR A 216 -18.04 -10.79 3.03
CA TYR A 216 -17.76 -12.22 3.05
C TYR A 216 -17.99 -12.90 1.68
N LYS A 217 -18.88 -12.33 0.85
CA LYS A 217 -19.16 -12.83 -0.52
C LYS A 217 -17.99 -12.61 -1.48
N LEU A 218 -17.04 -11.74 -1.12
CA LEU A 218 -15.83 -11.48 -1.90
C LEU A 218 -14.69 -12.44 -1.52
N VAL A 219 -14.81 -13.20 -0.42
CA VAL A 219 -13.76 -14.15 0.02
C VAL A 219 -13.48 -15.23 -1.05
N PRO A 220 -14.49 -15.88 -1.66
CA PRO A 220 -14.23 -16.84 -2.74
C PRO A 220 -13.46 -16.23 -3.91
N VAL A 221 -13.75 -14.98 -4.27
CA VAL A 221 -13.04 -14.28 -5.36
C VAL A 221 -11.58 -14.03 -5.00
N VAL A 222 -11.28 -13.69 -3.75
CA VAL A 222 -9.89 -13.57 -3.27
C VAL A 222 -9.17 -14.93 -3.32
N VAL A 223 -9.85 -16.01 -2.95
CA VAL A 223 -9.32 -17.38 -3.04
C VAL A 223 -9.05 -17.76 -4.49
N ASP A 224 -9.91 -17.41 -5.43
CA ASP A 224 -9.70 -17.71 -6.85
C ASP A 224 -8.50 -16.95 -7.43
N VAL A 225 -8.27 -15.72 -7.00
CA VAL A 225 -7.14 -14.90 -7.48
C VAL A 225 -5.81 -15.31 -6.86
N MET A 226 -5.80 -15.70 -5.57
CA MET A 226 -4.56 -15.85 -4.78
C MET A 226 -4.31 -17.27 -4.29
N GLY A 227 -5.31 -18.15 -4.29
CA GLY A 227 -5.28 -19.45 -3.60
C GLY A 227 -4.33 -20.48 -4.21
N ASP A 228 -3.96 -20.33 -5.48
CA ASP A 228 -2.96 -21.18 -6.13
C ASP A 228 -1.55 -20.94 -5.55
N ALA A 229 -1.23 -19.68 -5.21
CA ALA A 229 0.03 -19.32 -4.57
C ALA A 229 0.00 -19.53 -3.04
N PHE A 230 -1.18 -19.41 -2.43
CA PHE A 230 -1.39 -19.44 -0.98
C PHE A 230 -2.48 -20.47 -0.60
N GLY A 231 -2.11 -21.76 -0.57
CA GLY A 231 -3.06 -22.86 -0.34
C GLY A 231 -3.78 -22.79 1.01
N GLU A 232 -3.16 -22.18 2.02
CA GLU A 232 -3.73 -21.92 3.34
C GLU A 232 -4.96 -20.99 3.28
N VAL A 233 -4.99 -20.02 2.35
CA VAL A 233 -6.14 -19.12 2.14
C VAL A 233 -7.35 -19.92 1.67
N LYS A 234 -7.13 -20.86 0.74
CA LYS A 234 -8.17 -21.78 0.27
C LYS A 234 -8.66 -22.70 1.39
N ALA A 235 -7.74 -23.25 2.18
CA ALA A 235 -8.06 -24.18 3.27
C ALA A 235 -8.88 -23.53 4.40
N ARG A 236 -8.76 -22.21 4.61
CA ARG A 236 -9.46 -21.48 5.68
C ARG A 236 -10.62 -20.60 5.20
N ALA A 237 -10.98 -20.64 3.92
CA ALA A 237 -11.96 -19.74 3.31
C ALA A 237 -13.29 -19.67 4.07
N ASP A 238 -13.89 -20.81 4.43
CA ASP A 238 -15.19 -20.85 5.13
C ASP A 238 -15.13 -20.18 6.51
N TYR A 239 -14.05 -20.43 7.25
CA TYR A 239 -13.81 -19.80 8.55
C TYR A 239 -13.65 -18.28 8.40
N VAL A 240 -12.84 -17.84 7.44
CA VAL A 240 -12.59 -16.43 7.15
C VAL A 240 -13.89 -15.71 6.77
N SER A 241 -14.69 -16.30 5.87
CA SER A 241 -16.01 -15.80 5.49
C SER A 241 -16.92 -15.58 6.71
N THR A 242 -16.98 -16.58 7.61
CA THR A 242 -17.79 -16.51 8.84
C THR A 242 -17.35 -15.37 9.76
N VAL A 243 -16.03 -15.20 9.96
CA VAL A 243 -15.48 -14.13 10.81
C VAL A 243 -15.80 -12.75 10.23
N ILE A 244 -15.62 -12.58 8.92
CA ILE A 244 -15.88 -11.32 8.21
C ILE A 244 -17.36 -10.96 8.28
N GLU A 245 -18.26 -11.91 8.00
CA GLU A 245 -19.70 -11.70 8.09
C GLU A 245 -20.12 -11.30 9.51
N SER A 246 -19.61 -12.00 10.52
CA SER A 246 -19.94 -11.73 11.93
C SER A 246 -19.52 -10.33 12.38
N GLU A 247 -18.29 -9.89 12.05
CA GLU A 247 -17.81 -8.56 12.41
C GLU A 247 -18.56 -7.47 11.63
N GLU A 248 -18.84 -7.68 10.34
CA GLU A 248 -19.62 -6.74 9.52
C GLU A 248 -21.05 -6.57 10.05
N ALA A 249 -21.73 -7.68 10.35
CA ALA A 249 -23.06 -7.67 10.95
C ALA A 249 -23.08 -6.96 12.31
N SER A 250 -22.08 -7.26 13.16
CA SER A 250 -21.97 -6.65 14.47
C SER A 250 -21.77 -5.13 14.39
N PHE A 251 -20.91 -4.68 13.48
CA PHE A 251 -20.65 -3.26 13.25
C PHE A 251 -21.85 -2.54 12.62
N GLY A 252 -22.51 -3.18 11.64
CA GLY A 252 -23.66 -2.64 10.92
C GLY A 252 -24.77 -2.11 11.84
N ARG A 253 -25.04 -2.81 12.96
CA ARG A 253 -26.01 -2.39 14.00
C ARG A 253 -25.77 -1.00 14.58
N THR A 254 -24.52 -0.52 14.53
CA THR A 254 -24.13 0.78 15.12
C THR A 254 -23.66 1.79 14.09
N LEU A 255 -23.25 1.33 12.90
CA LEU A 255 -22.69 2.16 11.84
C LEU A 255 -23.68 3.23 11.37
N ASP A 256 -24.92 2.85 11.07
CA ASP A 256 -25.91 3.77 10.50
C ASP A 256 -26.24 4.91 11.48
N ARG A 257 -26.46 4.55 12.76
CA ARG A 257 -26.62 5.54 13.85
C ARG A 257 -25.38 6.41 14.02
N GLY A 258 -24.17 5.83 13.94
CA GLY A 258 -22.92 6.56 14.04
C GLY A 258 -22.74 7.60 12.92
N ILE A 259 -23.09 7.24 11.68
CA ILE A 259 -23.08 8.14 10.52
C ILE A 259 -24.05 9.29 10.71
N GLU A 260 -25.26 9.03 11.22
CA GLU A 260 -26.27 10.07 11.48
C GLU A 260 -25.79 11.09 12.53
N ILE A 261 -25.25 10.59 13.65
CA ILE A 261 -24.69 11.43 14.73
C ILE A 261 -23.54 12.28 14.18
N PHE A 262 -22.60 11.65 13.45
CA PHE A 262 -21.48 12.35 12.82
C PHE A 262 -21.96 13.45 11.86
N ASN A 263 -22.92 13.14 10.97
CA ASN A 263 -23.43 14.10 10.01
C ASN A 263 -24.11 15.30 10.70
N THR A 264 -24.81 15.06 11.81
CA THR A 264 -25.41 16.12 12.62
C THR A 264 -24.34 17.01 13.25
N ALA A 265 -23.31 16.41 13.85
CA ALA A 265 -22.19 17.14 14.44
C ALA A 265 -21.40 17.93 13.38
N ALA A 266 -21.07 17.32 12.24
CA ALA A 266 -20.39 17.95 11.12
C ALA A 266 -21.15 19.16 10.56
N LYS A 267 -22.48 19.07 10.46
CA LYS A 267 -23.33 20.22 10.05
C LYS A 267 -23.27 21.37 11.06
N ARG A 268 -23.14 21.08 12.36
CA ARG A 268 -22.98 22.12 13.40
C ARG A 268 -21.59 22.75 13.33
N ALA A 269 -20.54 21.95 13.23
CA ALA A 269 -19.15 22.40 13.13
C ALA A 269 -18.92 23.31 11.90
N LYS A 270 -19.57 23.05 10.76
CA LYS A 270 -19.49 23.95 9.59
C LYS A 270 -19.96 25.38 9.85
N LYS A 271 -20.77 25.60 10.89
CA LYS A 271 -21.25 26.92 11.30
C LYS A 271 -20.32 27.61 12.31
N THR A 272 -19.33 26.90 12.85
CA THR A 272 -18.33 27.47 13.76
C THR A 272 -17.10 27.93 12.99
N THR A 273 -16.36 28.88 13.54
CA THR A 273 -15.18 29.48 12.90
C THR A 273 -14.06 28.45 12.72
N GLU A 274 -13.89 27.54 13.68
CA GLU A 274 -12.82 26.55 13.69
C GLU A 274 -13.09 25.36 12.74
N LYS A 275 -14.36 25.11 12.36
CA LYS A 275 -14.78 23.99 11.50
C LYS A 275 -14.33 22.60 11.95
N THR A 276 -14.04 22.46 13.24
CA THR A 276 -13.70 21.20 13.90
C THR A 276 -14.93 20.65 14.64
N ILE A 277 -15.12 19.33 14.61
CA ILE A 277 -16.16 18.63 15.37
C ILE A 277 -15.67 18.37 16.79
#